data_AF-A0A4Q1KGY3-F1
#
_entry.id   AF-A0A4Q1KGY3-F1
#
_cell.length_a   1.000
_cell.length_b   1.000
_cell.length_c   1.000
_cell.angle_alpha   90.00
_cell.angle_beta   90.00
_cell.angle_gamma   90.00
#
_symmetry.space_group_name_H-M   'P 1'
#
loop_
_entity.id
_entity.type
_entity.pdbx_description
1 polymer ?
#
loop_
_entity_poly.entity_id
_entity_poly.type
_entity_poly.pdbx_seq_one_letter_code
_entity_poly.pdbx_strand_id
1 'polypeptide(L)'
;MGLNIMLMTPEGSYHPDWDDGKFAGDREACGLICGLPNIQEWINEIDARYRPYDFAAWRAAPWPDDNPDRWSHLIDLLEADERYWINFSY
;
A
#
# COMPACT_ATOMS: atom_id res chain seq x y z
N MET A 1 2.15 -13.03 -4.30
CA MET A 1 1.40 -11.77 -4.16
C MET A 1 2.42 -10.68 -3.90
N GLY A 2 2.55 -9.73 -4.81
CA GLY A 2 3.38 -8.54 -4.66
C GLY A 2 2.54 -7.40 -4.13
N LEU A 3 3.16 -6.57 -3.29
CA LEU A 3 2.60 -5.28 -2.92
C LEU A 3 2.98 -4.28 -4.01
N ASN A 4 1.99 -3.63 -4.62
CA ASN A 4 2.24 -2.56 -5.57
C ASN A 4 1.55 -1.29 -5.10
N ILE A 5 2.12 -0.16 -5.47
CA ILE A 5 1.66 1.18 -5.16
C ILE A 5 1.21 1.77 -6.48
N MET A 6 -0.02 2.23 -6.55
CA MET A 6 -0.61 2.80 -7.76
C MET A 6 -0.97 4.26 -7.49
N LEU A 7 -0.71 5.14 -8.46
CA LEU A 7 -1.25 6.49 -8.44
C LEU A 7 -2.59 6.53 -9.18
N MET A 8 -3.54 7.22 -8.58
CA MET A 8 -4.84 7.54 -9.13
C MET A 8 -4.83 8.93 -9.74
N THR A 9 -5.12 8.99 -11.04
CA THR A 9 -5.27 10.25 -11.77
C THR A 9 -6.64 10.31 -12.42
N PRO A 10 -7.11 11.50 -12.82
CA PRO A 10 -8.31 11.62 -13.66
C PRO A 10 -8.22 10.77 -14.95
N GLU A 11 -7.01 10.53 -15.46
CA GLU A 11 -6.74 9.75 -16.67
C GLU A 11 -6.70 8.24 -16.42
N GLY A 12 -6.67 7.79 -15.17
CA GLY A 12 -6.65 6.38 -14.79
C GLY A 12 -5.68 6.05 -13.65
N SER A 13 -5.45 4.75 -13.42
CA SER A 13 -4.44 4.27 -12.48
C SER A 13 -3.14 3.96 -13.20
N TYR A 14 -2.00 4.38 -12.66
CA TYR A 14 -0.68 3.98 -13.15
C TYR A 14 0.20 3.50 -12.01
N HIS A 15 1.18 2.67 -12.37
CA HIS A 15 2.15 2.12 -11.44
C HIS A 15 3.47 2.90 -11.57
N PRO A 16 4.00 3.49 -10.48
CA PRO A 16 5.24 4.25 -10.54
C PRO A 16 6.48 3.38 -10.76
N ASP A 17 7.40 3.84 -11.61
CA ASP A 17 8.63 3.13 -11.98
C ASP A 17 9.54 2.72 -10.81
N TRP A 18 9.40 3.35 -9.64
CA TRP A 18 10.22 3.05 -8.46
C TRP A 18 9.72 1.86 -7.64
N ASP A 19 8.51 1.37 -7.93
CA ASP A 19 7.90 0.23 -7.24
C ASP A 19 7.89 -1.03 -8.11
N ASP A 20 8.94 -1.21 -8.91
CA ASP A 20 9.04 -2.12 -10.06
C ASP A 20 8.95 -3.64 -9.78
N GLY A 21 8.64 -4.08 -8.55
CA GLY A 21 8.67 -5.50 -8.27
C GLY A 21 8.20 -5.99 -6.90
N LYS A 22 8.28 -7.31 -6.75
CA LYS A 22 8.00 -8.05 -5.51
C LYS A 22 9.20 -7.93 -4.59
N PHE A 23 9.01 -7.35 -3.41
CA PHE A 23 10.07 -7.25 -2.40
C PHE A 23 9.80 -8.20 -1.22
N ALA A 24 10.84 -8.52 -0.45
CA ALA A 24 10.69 -9.29 0.78
C ALA A 24 9.82 -8.52 1.79
N GLY A 25 8.94 -9.25 2.49
CA GLY A 25 7.99 -8.69 3.46
C GLY A 25 6.59 -8.36 2.91
N ASP A 26 6.37 -8.39 1.58
CA ASP A 26 5.06 -8.06 0.96
C ASP A 26 3.91 -8.97 1.42
N ARG A 27 4.23 -10.25 1.68
CA ARG A 27 3.24 -11.24 2.10
C ARG A 27 2.79 -10.99 3.54
N GLU A 28 3.73 -10.72 4.44
CA GLU A 28 3.43 -10.32 5.81
C GLU A 28 2.69 -8.98 5.86
N ALA A 29 3.14 -8.01 5.05
CA ALA A 29 2.51 -6.69 4.95
C ALA A 29 1.04 -6.78 4.55
N CYS A 30 0.66 -7.65 3.60
CA CYS A 30 -0.76 -7.84 3.29
C CYS A 30 -1.58 -8.29 4.49
N GLY A 31 -1.06 -9.23 5.29
CA GLY A 31 -1.74 -9.71 6.49
C GLY A 31 -1.89 -8.61 7.55
N LEU A 32 -0.86 -7.78 7.72
CA LEU A 32 -0.88 -6.64 8.62
C LEU A 32 -1.89 -5.59 8.15
N ILE A 33 -1.82 -5.20 6.88
CA ILE A 33 -2.74 -4.23 6.28
C ILE A 33 -4.17 -4.69 6.50
N CYS A 34 -4.56 -5.88 6.05
CA CYS A 34 -5.92 -6.38 6.21
C CYS A 34 -6.37 -6.58 7.68
N GLY A 35 -5.44 -6.58 8.63
CA GLY A 35 -5.72 -6.67 10.07
C GLY A 35 -5.84 -5.31 10.78
N LEU A 36 -5.48 -4.20 10.13
CA LEU A 36 -5.55 -2.87 10.74
C LEU A 36 -6.99 -2.34 10.70
N PRO A 37 -7.48 -1.77 11.82
CA PRO A 37 -8.77 -1.09 11.81
C PRO A 37 -8.70 0.18 10.94
N ASN A 38 -9.82 0.54 10.30
CA ASN A 38 -9.97 1.77 9.49
C ASN A 38 -9.07 1.80 8.24
N ILE A 39 -9.36 0.92 7.29
CA ILE A 39 -8.79 0.95 5.94
C ILE A 39 -9.84 1.52 5.00
N GLN A 40 -9.41 2.42 4.13
CA GLN A 40 -10.20 2.81 2.98
C GLN A 40 -9.98 1.79 1.88
N GLU A 41 -11.07 1.19 1.41
CA GLU A 41 -11.06 0.20 0.35
C GLU A 41 -11.73 0.76 -0.89
N TRP A 42 -11.12 0.52 -2.03
CA TRP A 42 -11.77 0.67 -3.32
C TRP A 42 -11.65 -0.64 -4.10
N ILE A 43 -12.79 -1.29 -4.25
CA ILE A 43 -12.90 -2.61 -4.88
C ILE A 43 -13.76 -2.47 -6.13
N ASN A 44 -13.32 -3.05 -7.24
CA ASN A 44 -14.11 -3.24 -8.45
C ASN A 44 -14.05 -4.72 -8.88
N GLU A 45 -14.61 -5.06 -10.05
CA GLU A 45 -14.69 -6.46 -10.51
C GLU A 45 -13.31 -7.12 -10.77
N ILE A 46 -12.24 -6.33 -10.91
CA ILE A 46 -10.92 -6.80 -11.32
C ILE A 46 -9.80 -6.50 -10.32
N ASP A 47 -9.96 -5.49 -9.47
CA ASP A 47 -8.93 -4.98 -8.56
C ASP A 47 -9.49 -4.66 -7.17
N ALA A 48 -8.63 -4.79 -6.15
CA ALA A 48 -8.87 -4.30 -4.81
C ALA A 48 -7.73 -3.38 -4.37
N ARG A 49 -8.07 -2.15 -4.00
CA ARG A 49 -7.13 -1.09 -3.64
C ARG A 49 -7.35 -0.68 -2.20
N TYR A 50 -6.27 -0.46 -1.47
CA TYR A 50 -6.28 -0.23 -0.03
C TYR A 50 -5.50 1.04 0.30
N ARG A 51 -5.99 1.78 1.30
CA ARG A 51 -5.30 2.96 1.82
C ARG A 51 -5.57 3.12 3.33
N PRO A 52 -4.60 3.61 4.11
CA PRO A 52 -4.83 3.92 5.52
C PRO A 52 -5.90 5.01 5.65
N TYR A 53 -6.90 4.79 6.50
CA TYR A 53 -7.75 5.90 6.96
C TYR A 53 -7.13 6.59 8.20
N ASP A 54 -6.31 5.87 8.96
CA ASP A 54 -5.53 6.35 10.10
C ASP A 54 -4.03 6.10 9.88
N PHE A 55 -3.32 7.12 9.41
CA PHE A 55 -1.88 7.07 9.16
C PHE A 55 -1.05 6.91 10.44
N ALA A 56 -1.53 7.42 11.58
CA ALA A 56 -0.82 7.27 12.85
C ALA A 56 -0.85 5.81 13.33
N ALA A 57 -2.00 5.15 13.23
CA ALA A 57 -2.12 3.72 13.52
C ALA A 57 -1.23 2.86 12.61
N TRP A 58 -1.14 3.22 11.32
CA TRP A 58 -0.26 2.55 10.37
C TRP A 58 1.22 2.76 10.66
N ARG A 59 1.66 3.96 11.04
CA ARG A 59 3.06 4.20 11.46
C ARG A 59 3.43 3.43 12.72
N ALA A 60 2.46 3.18 13.59
CA ALA A 60 2.65 2.39 14.82
C ALA A 60 2.49 0.87 14.60
N ALA A 61 2.06 0.43 13.41
CA ALA A 61 1.89 -0.99 13.11
C ALA A 61 3.25 -1.72 13.09
N PRO A 62 3.31 -2.99 13.53
CA PRO A 62 4.53 -3.78 13.52
C PRO A 62 4.82 -4.25 12.08
N TRP A 63 5.36 -3.34 11.26
CA TRP A 63 5.80 -3.66 9.89
C TRP A 63 6.84 -4.78 9.88
N PRO A 64 6.98 -5.51 8.76
CA PRO A 64 8.02 -6.51 8.62
C PRO A 64 9.42 -5.89 8.83
N ASP A 65 10.29 -6.60 9.56
CA ASP A 65 11.68 -6.18 9.77
C ASP A 65 12.50 -6.17 8.46
N ASP A 66 12.01 -6.87 7.44
CA ASP A 66 12.58 -6.83 6.09
C ASP A 66 12.25 -5.51 5.40
N ASN A 67 13.27 -4.79 4.93
CA ASN A 67 13.14 -3.51 4.22
C ASN A 67 12.40 -2.41 5.02
N PRO A 68 12.85 -2.07 6.25
CA PRO A 68 12.15 -1.12 7.13
C PRO A 68 12.01 0.28 6.50
N ASP A 69 13.02 0.73 5.76
CA ASP A 69 13.00 2.01 5.05
C ASP A 69 11.89 2.06 3.98
N ARG A 70 11.59 0.92 3.33
CA ARG A 70 10.53 0.82 2.33
C ARG A 70 9.16 1.01 2.95
N TRP A 71 8.90 0.43 4.12
CA TRP A 71 7.61 0.58 4.80
C TRP A 71 7.39 2.02 5.27
N SER A 72 8.43 2.66 5.79
CA SER A 72 8.38 4.09 6.11
C SER A 72 8.08 4.92 4.86
N HIS A 73 8.79 4.64 3.76
CA HIS A 73 8.61 5.36 2.50
C HIS A 73 7.21 5.16 1.90
N LEU A 74 6.68 3.94 1.93
CA LEU A 74 5.31 3.62 1.51
C LEU A 74 4.30 4.49 2.26
N ILE A 75 4.42 4.58 3.58
CA ILE A 75 3.51 5.37 4.41
C ILE A 75 3.65 6.86 4.07
N ASP A 76 4.89 7.35 3.93
CA ASP A 76 5.16 8.75 3.56
C ASP A 76 4.47 9.12 2.23
N LEU A 77 4.53 8.24 1.23
CA LEU A 77 3.90 8.46 -0.07
C LEU A 77 2.38 8.46 0.01
N LEU A 78 1.79 7.47 0.70
CA LEU A 78 0.34 7.37 0.88
C LEU A 78 -0.22 8.56 1.67
N GLU A 79 0.55 9.10 2.61
CA GLU A 79 0.17 10.27 3.42
C GLU A 79 0.33 11.57 2.64
N ALA A 80 1.37 11.69 1.80
CA ALA A 80 1.66 12.89 1.04
C ALA A 80 0.63 13.21 -0.05
N ASP A 81 0.01 12.19 -0.67
CA ASP A 81 -0.93 12.39 -1.76
C ASP A 81 -2.07 11.36 -1.73
N GLU A 82 -3.31 11.86 -1.75
CA GLU A 82 -4.52 11.03 -1.72
C GLU A 82 -4.74 10.15 -2.95
N ARG A 83 -3.98 10.43 -3.99
CA ARG A 83 -3.97 9.67 -5.21
C ARG A 83 -3.18 8.37 -5.07
N TYR A 84 -2.31 8.18 -4.09
CA TYR A 84 -1.61 6.90 -3.93
C TYR A 84 -2.45 5.86 -3.21
N TRP A 85 -2.48 4.64 -3.76
CA TRP A 85 -3.21 3.49 -3.24
C TRP A 85 -2.38 2.23 -3.35
N ILE A 86 -2.57 1.30 -2.43
CA ILE A 86 -1.94 -0.03 -2.47
C ILE A 86 -2.82 -0.97 -3.28
N ASN A 87 -2.22 -1.76 -4.18
CA ASN A 87 -2.84 -2.87 -4.87
C ASN A 87 -2.05 -4.17 -4.65
N PHE A 88 -2.75 -5.25 -4.32
CA PHE A 88 -2.13 -6.57 -4.21
C PHE A 88 -2.26 -7.29 -5.55
N SER A 89 -1.14 -7.55 -6.23
CA SER A 89 -1.15 -8.30 -7.50
C SER A 89 -0.56 -9.70 -7.33
N TYR A 90 -1.01 -10.65 -8.17
CA TYR A 90 -0.52 -12.03 -8.17
C TYR A 90 0.83 -12.18 -8.86
#